data_AF-A0A0F8WQ62-F1
#
_entry.id   AF-A0A0F8WQ62-F1
#
_cell.length_a   1.000
_cell.length_b   1.000
_cell.length_c   1.000
_cell.angle_alpha   90.00
_cell.angle_beta   90.00
_cell.angle_gamma   90.00
#
_symmetry.space_group_name_H-M   'P 1'
#
loop_
_entity.id
_entity.type
_entity.pdbx_description
1 polymer ?
#
loop_
_entity_poly.entity_id
_entity_poly.type
_entity_poly.pdbx_seq_one_letter_code
_entity_poly.pdbx_strand_id
1 'polypeptide(L)'
;APLYSAIILLPVAIFVWKPLDTNSALLIMLYGGLLITKLAARFFAFNKSDLSKLMPLEYAQILFSSILGYIFLQQTQTLLGIAGIVLIVLSSIAHVLFMHFERNSHTKNMKGITND
;
A
#
# COMPACT_ATOMS: atom_id res chain seq x y z
N ALA A 1 -9.50 -4.28 -16.90
CA ALA A 1 -8.15 -4.66 -16.42
C ALA A 1 -8.01 -6.14 -16.04
N PRO A 2 -8.84 -6.75 -15.14
CA PRO A 2 -8.57 -8.10 -14.62
C PRO A 2 -8.68 -9.22 -15.68
N LEU A 3 -9.54 -9.03 -16.69
CA LEU A 3 -9.71 -9.98 -17.79
C LEU A 3 -8.44 -10.10 -18.66
N TYR A 4 -7.75 -8.98 -18.90
CA TYR A 4 -6.52 -8.96 -19.71
C TYR A 4 -5.38 -9.70 -19.01
N SER A 5 -5.18 -9.47 -17.72
CA SER A 5 -4.22 -10.23 -16.91
C SER A 5 -4.57 -11.71 -16.83
N ALA A 6 -5.86 -12.07 -16.77
CA ALA A 6 -6.29 -13.46 -16.71
C ALA A 6 -5.98 -14.22 -17.99
N ILE A 7 -6.20 -13.62 -19.16
CA ILE A 7 -5.88 -14.23 -20.46
C ILE A 7 -4.37 -14.48 -20.59
N ILE A 8 -3.55 -13.54 -20.11
CA ILE A 8 -2.08 -13.69 -20.14
C ILE A 8 -1.60 -14.79 -19.19
N LEU A 9 -2.27 -14.98 -18.06
CA LEU A 9 -1.90 -15.99 -17.07
C LEU A 9 -2.42 -17.40 -17.41
N LEU A 10 -3.43 -17.49 -18.28
CA LEU A 10 -4.10 -18.74 -18.65
C LEU A 10 -3.15 -19.84 -19.19
N PRO A 11 -2.15 -19.56 -20.06
CA PRO A 11 -1.21 -20.57 -20.52
C PRO A 11 -0.36 -21.11 -19.36
N VAL A 12 0.13 -20.24 -18.48
CA VAL A 12 0.96 -20.61 -17.32
C VAL A 12 0.15 -21.46 -16.34
N ALA A 13 -1.13 -21.14 -16.16
CA ALA A 13 -2.03 -21.88 -15.29
C ALA A 13 -2.24 -23.33 -15.76
N ILE A 14 -2.31 -23.58 -17.07
CA ILE A 14 -2.46 -24.93 -17.64
C ILE A 14 -1.22 -25.80 -17.35
N PHE A 15 -0.01 -25.23 -17.41
CA PHE A 15 1.24 -25.97 -17.17
C PHE A 15 1.52 -26.24 -15.69
N VAL A 16 1.09 -25.35 -14.79
CA VAL A 16 1.45 -25.38 -13.36
C VAL A 16 0.27 -25.83 -12.48
N TRP A 17 -0.85 -26.23 -13.09
CA TRP A 17 -2.07 -26.59 -12.39
C TRP A 17 -1.82 -27.67 -11.33
N LYS A 18 -2.08 -27.34 -10.06
CA LYS A 18 -2.09 -28.28 -8.95
C LYS A 18 -3.50 -28.40 -8.38
N PRO A 19 -3.95 -29.61 -8.01
CA PRO A 19 -5.23 -29.79 -7.36
C PRO A 19 -5.27 -29.02 -6.04
N LEU A 20 -6.38 -28.32 -5.81
CA LEU A 20 -6.53 -27.43 -4.67
C LEU A 20 -6.76 -28.27 -3.40
N ASP A 21 -5.85 -28.16 -2.45
CA ASP A 21 -6.01 -28.77 -1.14
C ASP A 21 -7.00 -27.97 -0.27
N THR A 22 -7.75 -28.65 0.60
CA THR A 22 -8.84 -28.03 1.38
C THR A 22 -8.32 -26.94 2.32
N ASN A 23 -7.14 -27.13 2.90
CA ASN A 23 -6.48 -26.12 3.73
C ASN A 23 -6.03 -24.91 2.90
N SER A 24 -5.58 -25.14 1.67
CA SER A 24 -5.17 -24.05 0.76
C SER A 24 -6.38 -23.23 0.31
N ALA A 25 -7.52 -23.88 0.06
CA ALA A 25 -8.76 -23.21 -0.29
C ALA A 25 -9.23 -22.22 0.80
N LEU A 26 -9.15 -22.62 2.08
CA LEU A 26 -9.53 -21.76 3.20
C LEU A 26 -8.61 -20.54 3.32
N LEU A 27 -7.30 -20.72 3.17
CA LEU A 27 -6.33 -19.63 3.19
C LEU A 27 -6.55 -18.65 2.03
N ILE A 28 -6.84 -19.15 0.83
CA ILE A 28 -7.16 -18.34 -0.35
C ILE A 28 -8.44 -17.53 -0.12
N MET A 29 -9.46 -18.15 0.48
CA MET A 29 -10.73 -17.49 0.79
C MET A 29 -10.54 -16.38 1.83
N LEU A 30 -9.75 -16.64 2.88
CA LEU A 30 -9.39 -15.63 3.87
C LEU A 30 -8.61 -14.46 3.23
N TYR A 31 -7.61 -14.76 2.40
CA TYR A 31 -6.84 -13.76 1.67
C TYR A 31 -7.73 -12.90 0.76
N GLY A 32 -8.65 -13.52 0.02
CA GLY A 32 -9.64 -12.84 -0.80
C GLY A 32 -10.54 -11.90 0.02
N GLY A 33 -11.03 -12.35 1.17
CA GLY A 33 -11.83 -11.53 2.08
C GLY A 33 -11.08 -10.29 2.59
N LEU A 34 -9.81 -10.46 2.97
CA LEU A 34 -8.95 -9.34 3.38
C LEU A 34 -8.72 -8.36 2.23
N LEU A 35 -8.51 -8.86 1.01
CA LEU A 35 -8.35 -8.01 -0.18
C LEU A 35 -9.59 -7.18 -0.49
N ILE A 36 -10.79 -7.79 -0.41
CA ILE A 36 -12.06 -7.08 -0.62
C ILE A 36 -12.23 -5.99 0.43
N THR A 37 -11.94 -6.31 1.70
CA THR A 37 -12.01 -5.35 2.81
C THR A 37 -11.06 -4.18 2.60
N LYS A 38 -9.81 -4.46 2.19
CA LYS A 38 -8.82 -3.43 1.85
C LYS A 38 -9.31 -2.54 0.72
N LEU A 39 -9.88 -3.13 -0.33
CA LEU A 39 -10.37 -2.40 -1.48
C LEU A 39 -11.56 -1.50 -1.10
N ALA A 40 -12.50 -2.00 -0.29
CA ALA A 40 -13.62 -1.22 0.23
C ALA A 40 -13.15 -0.04 1.09
N ALA A 41 -12.20 -0.27 2.00
CA ALA A 41 -11.60 0.78 2.82
C ALA A 41 -10.91 1.85 1.96
N ARG A 42 -10.20 1.44 0.91
CA ARG A 42 -9.55 2.34 -0.05
C ARG A 42 -10.57 3.18 -0.82
N PHE A 43 -11.66 2.57 -1.31
CA PHE A 43 -12.74 3.30 -1.97
C PHE A 43 -13.41 4.32 -1.05
N PHE A 44 -13.64 3.96 0.22
CA PHE A 44 -14.18 4.89 1.21
C PHE A 44 -13.23 6.05 1.47
N ALA A 45 -11.92 5.79 1.54
CA ALA A 45 -10.90 6.81 1.72
C ALA A 45 -10.82 7.77 0.52
N PHE A 46 -10.90 7.27 -0.71
CA PHE A 46 -10.94 8.11 -1.92
C PHE A 46 -12.15 9.03 -1.97
N ASN A 47 -13.30 8.58 -1.45
CA ASN A 47 -14.49 9.41 -1.43
C ASN A 47 -14.40 10.58 -0.41
N LYS A 48 -13.43 10.53 0.51
CA LYS A 48 -13.29 11.48 1.62
C LYS A 48 -12.04 12.37 1.54
N SER A 49 -11.08 12.05 0.68
CA SER A 49 -9.84 12.83 0.52
C SER A 49 -9.20 12.70 -0.87
N ASP A 50 -8.54 13.75 -1.33
CA ASP A 50 -7.75 13.74 -2.56
C ASP A 50 -6.67 12.65 -2.57
N LEU A 51 -6.51 12.01 -3.73
CA LEU A 51 -5.57 10.91 -3.99
C LEU A 51 -4.15 11.19 -3.48
N SER A 52 -3.69 12.44 -3.57
CA SER A 52 -2.36 12.88 -3.14
C SER A 52 -2.12 12.75 -1.63
N LYS A 53 -3.17 12.79 -0.80
CA LYS A 53 -3.06 12.62 0.66
C LYS A 53 -3.03 11.15 1.08
N LEU A 54 -3.47 10.24 0.21
CA LEU A 54 -3.55 8.81 0.48
C LEU A 54 -2.29 8.04 0.07
N MET A 55 -1.47 8.60 -0.82
CA MET A 55 -0.22 7.96 -1.25
C MET A 55 0.72 7.54 -0.10
N PRO A 56 0.97 8.36 0.94
CA PRO A 56 1.80 7.95 2.08
C PRO A 56 1.25 6.71 2.81
N LEU A 57 -0.07 6.57 2.89
CA LEU A 57 -0.72 5.42 3.52
C LEU A 57 -0.51 4.14 2.70
N GLU A 58 -0.48 4.25 1.37
CA GLU A 58 -0.19 3.10 0.50
C GLU A 58 1.22 2.57 0.69
N TYR A 59 2.21 3.46 0.87
CA TYR A 59 3.59 3.07 1.15
C TYR A 59 3.75 2.46 2.55
N ALA A 60 2.97 2.92 3.55
CA ALA A 60 2.95 2.33 4.87
C ALA A 60 2.52 0.86 4.88
N GLN A 61 1.72 0.41 3.89
CA GLN A 61 1.34 -1.00 3.75
C GLN A 61 2.57 -1.91 3.63
N ILE A 62 3.65 -1.45 2.98
CA ILE A 62 4.88 -2.21 2.80
C ILE A 62 5.56 -2.45 4.15
N LEU A 63 5.54 -1.45 5.04
CA LEU A 63 6.09 -1.57 6.39
C LEU A 63 5.37 -2.65 7.19
N PHE A 64 4.04 -2.57 7.24
CA PHE A 64 3.23 -3.57 7.94
C PHE A 64 3.38 -4.96 7.31
N SER A 65 3.45 -5.06 5.99
CA SER A 65 3.71 -6.32 5.30
C SER A 65 5.06 -6.91 5.68
N SER A 66 6.10 -6.08 5.83
CA SER A 66 7.42 -6.56 6.21
C SER A 66 7.48 -7.03 7.67
N ILE A 67 6.77 -6.34 8.57
CA ILE A 67 6.64 -6.75 9.98
C ILE A 67 5.90 -8.08 10.09
N LEU A 68 4.76 -8.19 9.40
CA LEU A 68 3.97 -9.43 9.38
C LEU A 68 4.74 -10.58 8.72
N GLY A 69 5.51 -10.30 7.66
CA GLY A 69 6.39 -11.29 7.03
C GLY A 69 7.49 -11.79 7.97
N TYR A 70 8.09 -10.91 8.76
CA TYR A 70 9.06 -11.32 9.78
C TYR A 70 8.42 -12.23 10.84
N ILE A 71 7.23 -11.88 11.34
CA ILE A 71 6.55 -12.62 12.41
C ILE A 71 6.02 -13.98 11.93
N PHE A 72 5.34 -14.02 10.77
CA PHE A 72 4.66 -15.23 10.30
C PHE A 72 5.54 -16.14 9.45
N LEU A 73 6.42 -15.59 8.60
CA LEU A 73 7.25 -16.38 7.69
C LEU A 73 8.66 -16.65 8.25
N GLN A 74 9.00 -16.11 9.44
CA GLN A 74 10.34 -16.16 10.04
C GLN A 74 11.46 -15.81 9.05
N GLN A 75 11.14 -14.97 8.04
CA GLN A 75 12.12 -14.51 7.07
C GLN A 75 13.17 -13.67 7.78
N THR A 76 14.42 -14.15 7.84
CA THR A 76 15.57 -13.40 8.32
C THR A 76 15.81 -12.22 7.39
N GLN A 77 15.23 -11.08 7.75
CA GLN A 77 15.41 -9.82 7.05
C GLN A 77 16.91 -9.49 7.08
N THR A 78 17.55 -9.56 5.92
CA THR A 78 18.96 -9.21 5.75
C THR A 78 19.13 -7.71 6.08
N LEU A 79 20.33 -7.27 6.46
CA LEU A 79 20.59 -5.85 6.81
C LEU A 79 20.06 -4.87 5.75
N LEU A 80 20.10 -5.26 4.47
CA LEU A 80 19.57 -4.52 3.33
C LEU A 80 18.04 -4.40 3.32
N GLY A 81 17.31 -5.43 3.78
CA GLY A 81 15.85 -5.39 3.91
C GLY A 81 15.40 -4.37 4.95
N ILE A 82 16.11 -4.33 6.09
CA ILE A 82 15.87 -3.34 7.15
C ILE A 82 16.16 -1.92 6.65
N ALA A 83 17.26 -1.73 5.92
CA ALA A 83 17.58 -0.44 5.30
C ALA A 83 16.48 0.02 4.32
N GLY A 84 15.94 -0.90 3.51
CA GLY A 84 14.83 -0.62 2.60
C GLY A 84 13.55 -0.20 3.32
N ILE A 85 13.19 -0.89 4.40
CA ILE A 85 12.03 -0.53 5.24
C ILE A 85 12.21 0.88 5.81
N VAL A 86 13.36 1.16 6.43
CA VAL A 86 13.67 2.47 7.02
C VAL A 86 13.62 3.58 5.96
N LEU A 87 14.11 3.33 4.75
CA LEU A 87 14.07 4.28 3.64
C LEU A 87 12.63 4.58 3.19
N ILE A 88 11.75 3.58 3.14
CA ILE A 88 10.33 3.76 2.83
C ILE A 88 9.61 4.56 3.93
N VAL A 89 9.91 4.30 5.21
CA VAL A 89 9.38 5.09 6.34
C VAL A 89 9.81 6.55 6.19
N LEU A 90 11.12 6.79 5.99
CA LEU A 90 11.69 8.13 5.87
C LEU A 90 11.10 8.90 4.69
N SER A 91 10.95 8.24 3.54
CA SER A 91 10.33 8.85 2.36
C SER A 91 8.87 9.25 2.63
N SER A 92 8.11 8.40 3.33
CA SER A 92 6.73 8.69 3.69
C SER A 92 6.61 9.88 4.67
N ILE A 93 7.49 9.94 5.67
CA ILE A 93 7.56 11.06 6.62
C ILE A 93 7.97 12.36 5.92
N ALA A 94 9.00 12.30 5.06
CA ALA A 94 9.46 13.44 4.28
C ALA A 94 8.35 14.02 3.40
N HIS A 95 7.56 13.16 2.76
CA HIS A 95 6.42 13.58 1.94
C HIS A 95 5.34 14.29 2.78
N VAL A 96 5.01 13.76 3.97
CA VAL A 96 4.04 14.40 4.88
C VAL A 96 4.55 15.75 5.37
N LEU A 97 5.86 15.84 5.70
CA LEU A 97 6.49 17.08 6.14
C LEU A 97 6.51 18.14 5.03
N PHE A 98 6.82 17.72 3.80
CA PHE A 98 6.80 18.58 2.62
C PHE A 98 5.39 19.14 2.36
N MET A 99 4.38 18.27 2.45
CA MET A 99 2.98 18.67 2.30
C MET A 99 2.53 19.67 3.38
N HIS A 100 3.06 19.54 4.61
CA HIS A 100 2.80 20.52 5.68
C HIS A 100 3.50 21.86 5.43
N PHE A 101 4.68 21.85 4.80
CA PHE A 101 5.40 23.07 4.43
C PHE A 101 4.67 23.85 3.32
N GLU A 102 4.17 23.16 2.31
CA GLU A 102 3.45 23.78 1.19
C GLU A 102 2.16 24.46 1.64
N ARG A 103 1.42 23.82 2.57
CA ARG A 103 0.21 24.40 3.19
C ARG A 103 0.51 25.67 4.00
N ASN A 104 1.66 25.73 4.67
CA ASN A 104 2.07 26.89 5.46
C ASN A 104 2.54 28.07 4.59
N SER A 105 3.00 27.82 3.36
CA SER A 105 3.38 28.86 2.40
C SER A 105 2.16 29.62 1.84
N HIS A 106 1.12 28.91 1.42
CA HIS A 106 -0.09 29.52 0.85
C HIS A 106 -0.87 30.39 1.86
N THR A 107 -0.95 29.97 3.12
CA THR A 107 -1.63 30.74 4.17
C THR A 107 -0.89 32.04 4.54
N LYS A 108 0.44 32.06 4.40
CA LYS A 108 1.26 33.26 4.64
C LYS A 108 1.09 34.28 3.52
N ASN A 109 1.02 33.84 2.26
CA ASN A 109 0.78 34.72 1.11
C ASN A 109 -0.63 35.34 1.11
N MET A 110 -1.67 34.59 1.50
CA MET A 110 -3.04 35.15 1.59
C MET A 110 -3.16 36.23 2.67
N LYS A 111 -2.45 36.08 3.81
CA LYS A 111 -2.41 37.13 4.84
C LYS A 111 -1.59 38.36 4.42
N GLY A 112 -0.64 38.23 3.49
CA GLY A 112 0.06 39.40 2.95
C GLY A 112 -0.86 40.27 2.10
N ILE A 113 -1.66 39.65 1.23
CA ILE A 113 -2.51 40.35 0.25
C ILE A 113 -3.72 41.06 0.91
N THR A 114 -4.19 40.63 2.07
CA THR A 114 -5.33 41.29 2.76
C THR A 114 -4.92 42.43 3.69
N ASN A 115 -3.61 42.61 3.92
CA ASN A 115 -3.07 43.63 4.82
C ASN A 115 -2.45 44.83 4.07
N ASP A 116 -2.53 44.83 2.73
CA ASP A 116 -2.26 45.96 1.84
C ASP A 116 -3.59 46.56 1.33
#